data_AF-F8CPQ6-F1
#
_entry.id   AF-F8CPQ6-F1
#
_cell.length_a   1.000
_cell.length_b   1.000
_cell.length_c   1.000
_cell.angle_alpha   90.00
_cell.angle_beta   90.00
_cell.angle_gamma   90.00
#
_symmetry.space_group_name_H-M   'P 1'
#
loop_
_entity.id
_entity.type
_entity.pdbx_description
1 polymer ?
#
loop_
_entity_poly.entity_id
_entity_poly.type
_entity_poly.pdbx_seq_one_letter_code
_entity_poly.pdbx_strand_id
1 'polypeptide(L)'
;MDTYRVARLPARLRGFALPDTSTSPEGYVAAGDYLVLEEKARHPTPDTDYARLLAPTLGALDTWVRTRWRTQRYATLVFLERAPALARLLFDERLAAPEERLATLLGVFLDYRYDVSRAYYP
;
A
#
# COMPACT_ATOMS: atom_id res chain seq x y z
N MET A 1 5.28 -7.61 24.58
CA MET A 1 6.09 -7.83 23.35
C MET A 1 5.18 -7.59 22.18
N ASP A 2 5.51 -6.61 21.34
CA ASP A 2 4.74 -6.35 20.13
C ASP A 2 5.02 -7.46 19.12
N THR A 3 3.98 -8.20 18.74
CA THR A 3 4.08 -9.25 17.72
C THR A 3 3.61 -8.67 16.40
N TYR A 4 4.46 -8.77 15.38
CA TYR A 4 4.20 -8.27 14.05
C TYR A 4 3.65 -9.39 13.17
N ARG A 5 2.56 -9.12 12.47
CA ARG A 5 2.04 -10.02 11.44
C ARG A 5 2.84 -9.83 10.15
N VAL A 6 3.43 -10.89 9.64
CA VAL A 6 4.37 -10.86 8.51
C VAL A 6 3.98 -11.89 7.46
N ALA A 7 4.01 -11.49 6.19
CA ALA A 7 3.86 -12.36 5.04
C ALA A 7 5.24 -12.68 4.45
N ARG A 8 5.57 -13.97 4.39
CA ARG A 8 6.76 -14.49 3.71
C ARG A 8 6.40 -14.91 2.30
N LEU A 9 6.96 -14.21 1.33
CA LEU A 9 6.79 -14.46 -0.10
C LEU A 9 8.02 -15.23 -0.62
N PRO A 10 7.88 -16.51 -0.99
CA PRO A 10 8.98 -17.34 -1.50
C PRO A 10 9.40 -16.97 -2.93
N ALA A 11 8.56 -16.25 -3.66
CA ALA A 11 8.79 -15.80 -5.02
C ALA A 11 8.12 -14.44 -5.24
N ARG A 12 8.49 -13.77 -6.34
CA ARG A 12 7.78 -12.53 -6.75
C ARG A 12 6.31 -12.81 -7.01
N LEU A 13 5.42 -11.94 -6.52
CA LEU A 13 3.98 -12.05 -6.70
C LEU A 13 3.42 -10.79 -7.35
N ARG A 14 2.26 -10.90 -8.00
CA ARG A 14 1.55 -9.73 -8.55
C ARG A 14 0.88 -8.95 -7.40
N GLY A 15 1.10 -7.64 -7.37
CA GLY A 15 0.41 -6.70 -6.49
C GLY A 15 -0.82 -6.10 -7.18
N PHE A 16 -1.86 -5.86 -6.41
CA PHE A 16 -3.17 -5.36 -6.88
C PHE A 16 -3.63 -4.19 -5.99
N ALA A 17 -4.34 -3.24 -6.59
CA ALA A 17 -4.97 -2.12 -5.88
C ALA A 17 -6.07 -2.61 -4.93
N LEU A 18 -6.76 -3.68 -5.33
CA LEU A 18 -7.87 -4.30 -4.63
C LEU A 18 -7.59 -5.79 -4.45
N PRO A 19 -8.19 -6.46 -3.45
CA PRO A 19 -8.04 -7.89 -3.20
C PRO A 19 -8.81 -8.75 -4.22
N ASP A 20 -8.59 -8.48 -5.51
CA ASP A 20 -9.24 -9.17 -6.63
C ASP A 20 -8.31 -9.25 -7.84
N THR A 21 -7.99 -10.49 -8.24
CA THR A 21 -7.19 -10.80 -9.43
C THR A 21 -7.88 -10.52 -10.77
N SER A 22 -9.19 -10.18 -10.77
CA SER A 22 -9.86 -9.69 -11.97
C SER A 22 -9.39 -8.27 -12.36
N THR A 23 -8.84 -7.54 -11.39
CA THR A 23 -8.28 -6.20 -11.61
C THR A 23 -6.87 -6.26 -12.20
N SER A 24 -6.50 -5.23 -12.95
CA SER A 24 -5.15 -5.11 -13.48
C SER A 24 -4.14 -5.01 -12.34
N PRO A 25 -3.01 -5.75 -12.41
CA PRO A 25 -1.98 -5.64 -11.40
C PRO A 25 -1.28 -4.28 -11.48
N GLU A 26 -1.00 -3.68 -10.32
CA GLU A 26 -0.24 -2.43 -10.21
C GLU A 26 1.26 -2.66 -10.40
N GLY A 27 1.71 -3.90 -10.24
CA GLY A 27 3.10 -4.29 -10.43
C GLY A 27 3.42 -5.63 -9.78
N TYR A 28 4.69 -5.81 -9.45
CA TYR A 28 5.20 -7.02 -8.80
C TYR A 28 5.81 -6.67 -7.44
N VAL A 29 5.45 -7.47 -6.44
CA VAL A 29 6.12 -7.51 -5.13
C VAL A 29 7.24 -8.54 -5.21
N ALA A 30 8.44 -8.16 -4.80
CA ALA A 30 9.58 -9.08 -4.77
C ALA A 30 9.39 -10.20 -3.75
N ALA A 31 10.22 -11.24 -3.84
CA ALA A 31 10.30 -12.23 -2.78
C ALA A 31 10.90 -11.59 -1.52
N GLY A 32 10.40 -11.96 -0.34
CA GLY A 32 10.84 -11.38 0.93
C GLY A 32 9.78 -11.46 2.03
N ASP A 33 10.11 -10.85 3.17
CA ASP A 33 9.24 -10.75 4.33
C ASP A 33 8.64 -9.33 4.40
N TYR A 34 7.32 -9.25 4.44
CA TYR A 34 6.57 -7.99 4.41
C TYR A 34 5.62 -7.88 5.60
N LEU A 35 5.46 -6.67 6.13
CA LEU A 35 4.46 -6.40 7.16
C LEU A 35 3.05 -6.53 6.56
N VAL A 36 2.17 -7.25 7.25
CA VAL A 36 0.77 -7.39 6.87
C VAL A 36 -0.05 -6.30 7.56
N LEU A 37 -0.73 -5.50 6.75
CA LEU A 37 -1.64 -4.44 7.21
C LEU A 37 -3.06 -4.99 7.38
N GLU A 38 -3.48 -5.90 6.50
CA GLU A 38 -4.84 -6.44 6.47
C GLU A 38 -4.87 -7.83 5.83
N GLU A 39 -5.82 -8.66 6.23
CA GLU A 39 -6.06 -10.00 5.65
C GLU A 39 -7.51 -10.13 5.22
N LYS A 40 -7.73 -10.72 4.04
CA LYS A 40 -9.06 -11.12 3.57
C LYS A 40 -9.03 -12.57 3.13
N ALA A 41 -9.54 -13.44 3.99
CA ALA A 41 -9.75 -14.84 3.66
C ALA A 41 -11.05 -15.02 2.87
N ARG A 42 -11.08 -16.01 1.97
CA ARG A 42 -12.27 -16.38 1.19
C ARG A 42 -12.86 -15.19 0.40
N HIS A 43 -11.99 -14.36 -0.16
CA HIS A 43 -12.35 -13.16 -0.91
C HIS A 43 -11.56 -13.06 -2.23
N PRO A 44 -12.16 -12.63 -3.35
CA PRO A 44 -13.61 -12.42 -3.52
C PRO A 44 -14.37 -13.75 -3.55
N THR A 45 -13.66 -14.87 -3.70
CA THR A 45 -14.24 -16.22 -3.73
C THR A 45 -13.76 -17.07 -2.54
N PRO A 46 -14.48 -18.13 -2.16
CA PRO A 46 -14.06 -19.04 -1.08
C PRO A 46 -12.67 -19.68 -1.27
N ASP A 47 -12.19 -19.73 -2.51
CA ASP A 47 -10.92 -20.34 -2.86
C ASP A 47 -9.73 -19.38 -2.79
N THR A 48 -9.96 -18.10 -2.57
CA THR A 48 -8.89 -17.09 -2.62
C THR A 48 -8.72 -16.40 -1.29
N ASP A 49 -7.46 -16.21 -0.89
CA ASP A 49 -7.12 -15.36 0.24
C ASP A 49 -6.14 -14.28 -0.23
N TYR A 50 -6.26 -13.10 0.37
CA TYR A 50 -5.41 -11.95 0.11
C TYR A 50 -4.85 -11.39 1.40
N ALA A 51 -3.67 -10.79 1.30
CA ALA A 51 -3.10 -9.96 2.34
C ALA A 51 -2.69 -8.61 1.73
N ARG A 52 -2.96 -7.53 2.46
CA ARG A 52 -2.45 -6.20 2.16
C ARG A 52 -1.10 -6.05 2.82
N LEU A 53 -0.07 -5.81 2.02
CA LEU A 53 1.31 -5.72 2.47
C LEU A 53 1.78 -4.29 2.40
N LEU A 54 2.61 -3.89 3.37
CA LEU A 54 3.40 -2.67 3.25
C LEU A 54 4.55 -2.92 2.26
N ALA A 55 4.38 -2.47 1.02
CA ALA A 55 5.31 -2.68 -0.08
C ALA A 55 5.67 -1.31 -0.69
N PRO A 56 6.74 -0.65 -0.19
CA PRO A 56 7.08 0.71 -0.58
C PRO A 56 7.38 0.88 -2.08
N THR A 57 7.73 -0.21 -2.76
CA THR A 57 8.10 -0.19 -4.18
C THR A 57 6.91 -0.03 -5.13
N LEU A 58 5.67 0.00 -4.64
CA LEU A 58 4.45 0.08 -5.45
C LEU A 58 3.59 1.27 -4.99
N GLY A 59 2.77 1.78 -5.92
CA GLY A 59 2.16 3.13 -5.90
C GLY A 59 1.76 3.68 -4.53
N ALA A 60 0.79 3.06 -3.86
CA ALA A 60 0.23 3.55 -2.60
C ALA A 60 1.03 3.19 -1.35
N LEU A 61 2.26 2.68 -1.50
CA LEU A 61 3.10 2.09 -0.43
C LEU A 61 2.53 0.82 0.21
N ASP A 62 1.26 0.52 -0.04
CA ASP A 62 0.63 -0.76 0.23
C ASP A 62 0.12 -1.41 -1.04
N THR A 63 -0.07 -2.73 -0.99
CA THR A 63 -0.62 -3.47 -2.13
C THR A 63 -1.26 -4.78 -1.66
N TRP A 64 -2.30 -5.22 -2.36
CA TRP A 64 -2.92 -6.52 -2.13
C TRP A 64 -2.19 -7.61 -2.90
N VAL A 65 -1.95 -8.73 -2.24
CA VAL A 65 -1.29 -9.89 -2.85
C VAL A 65 -2.10 -11.14 -2.53
N ARG A 66 -2.34 -11.98 -3.55
CA ARG A 66 -3.03 -13.25 -3.36
C ARG A 66 -2.13 -14.23 -2.63
N THR A 67 -2.49 -14.59 -1.41
CA THR A 67 -1.71 -15.52 -0.56
C THR A 67 -2.12 -16.98 -0.78
N ARG A 68 -3.37 -17.23 -1.20
CA ARG A 68 -3.88 -18.58 -1.53
C ARG A 68 -4.78 -18.54 -2.77
N TRP A 69 -4.69 -19.59 -3.60
CA TRP A 69 -5.71 -19.95 -4.59
C TRP A 69 -5.99 -21.45 -4.52
N ARG A 70 -7.25 -21.81 -4.28
CA ARG A 70 -7.71 -23.19 -4.02
C ARG A 70 -6.88 -23.83 -2.91
N THR A 71 -6.08 -24.84 -3.25
CA THR A 71 -5.17 -25.57 -2.34
C THR A 71 -3.75 -25.02 -2.35
N GLN A 72 -3.40 -24.16 -3.31
CA GLN A 72 -2.04 -23.64 -3.46
C GLN A 72 -1.86 -22.37 -2.62
N ARG A 73 -0.82 -22.37 -1.77
CA ARG A 73 -0.38 -21.19 -1.03
C ARG A 73 0.83 -20.55 -1.71
N TYR A 74 0.73 -19.25 -1.97
CA TYR A 74 1.78 -18.44 -2.57
C TYR A 74 2.56 -17.64 -1.54
N ALA A 75 2.01 -17.41 -0.35
CA ALA A 75 2.68 -16.75 0.76
C ALA A 75 2.26 -17.40 2.08
N THR A 76 3.15 -17.33 3.08
CA THR A 76 2.91 -17.83 4.43
C THR A 76 2.81 -16.66 5.40
N LEU A 77 1.77 -16.65 6.23
CA LEU A 77 1.58 -15.62 7.24
C LEU A 77 2.06 -16.13 8.60
N VAL A 78 2.95 -15.38 9.24
CA VAL A 78 3.58 -15.72 10.52
C VAL A 78 3.54 -14.53 11.47
N PHE A 79 3.65 -14.79 12.76
CA PHE A 79 3.88 -13.77 13.77
C PHE A 79 5.36 -13.74 14.13
N LEU A 80 5.98 -12.56 14.10
CA LEU A 80 7.38 -12.36 14.48
C LEU A 80 7.47 -11.35 15.62
N GLU A 81 8.43 -11.55 16.54
CA GLU A 81 8.70 -10.60 17.63
C GLU A 81 9.43 -9.34 17.16
N ARG A 82 9.97 -9.36 15.93
CA ARG A 82 10.69 -8.25 15.32
C ARG A 82 10.08 -7.91 13.97
N ALA A 83 9.89 -6.61 13.71
CA ALA A 83 9.45 -6.13 12.41
C ALA A 83 10.45 -6.51 11.31
N PRO A 84 9.99 -6.92 10.12
CA PRO A 84 10.87 -7.20 9.00
C PRO A 84 11.64 -5.95 8.61
N ALA A 85 12.87 -6.13 8.09
CA ALA A 85 13.68 -5.03 7.58
C ALA A 85 13.01 -4.46 6.33
N LEU A 86 12.15 -3.44 6.50
CA LEU A 86 11.63 -2.68 5.37
C LEU A 86 12.78 -1.92 4.71
N ALA A 87 13.00 -2.20 3.43
CA ALA A 87 13.83 -1.35 2.60
C ALA A 87 13.20 0.05 2.60
N ARG A 88 13.81 0.97 3.35
CA ARG A 88 13.43 2.38 3.29
C ARG A 88 13.65 2.84 1.85
N LEU A 89 12.60 3.36 1.23
CA LEU A 89 12.79 4.10 -0.02
C LEU A 89 13.76 5.23 0.28
N LEU A 90 14.85 5.29 -0.48
CA LEU A 90 15.70 6.47 -0.50
C LEU A 90 14.87 7.57 -1.16
N PHE A 91 14.41 8.51 -0.36
CA PHE A 91 13.68 9.66 -0.86
C PHE A 91 14.66 10.52 -1.68
N ASP A 92 14.29 10.87 -2.91
CA ASP A 92 15.06 11.86 -3.66
C ASP A 92 14.75 13.25 -3.10
N GLU A 93 15.62 13.74 -2.22
CA GLU A 93 15.49 15.06 -1.57
C GLU A 93 15.36 16.21 -2.58
N ARG A 94 15.76 16.01 -3.84
CA ARG A 94 15.61 17.03 -4.90
C ARG A 94 14.16 17.28 -5.29
N LEU A 95 13.27 16.32 -5.05
CA LEU A 95 11.83 16.45 -5.27
C LEU A 95 11.07 16.85 -3.99
N ALA A 96 11.74 16.93 -2.83
CA ALA A 96 11.12 17.48 -1.63
C ALA A 96 10.89 18.98 -1.80
N ALA A 97 9.65 19.42 -1.61
CA ALA A 97 9.36 20.83 -1.41
C ALA A 97 9.56 21.18 0.07
N PRO A 98 10.25 22.30 0.40
CA PRO A 98 10.28 22.82 1.77
C PRO A 98 8.86 23.09 2.27
N GLU A 99 8.57 22.74 3.52
CA GLU A 99 7.26 22.95 4.15
C GLU A 99 6.83 24.42 4.08
N GLU A 100 7.78 25.34 4.28
CA GLU A 100 7.57 26.80 4.17
C GLU A 100 7.03 27.22 2.80
N ARG A 101 7.49 26.56 1.73
CA ARG A 101 7.03 26.82 0.36
C ARG A 101 5.61 26.31 0.15
N LEU A 102 5.26 25.16 0.72
CA LEU A 102 3.89 24.61 0.70
C LEU A 102 2.94 25.48 1.52
N ALA A 103 3.33 25.89 2.73
CA ALA A 103 2.54 26.77 3.59
C ALA A 103 2.27 28.14 2.94
N THR A 104 3.28 28.70 2.27
CA THR A 104 3.13 29.95 1.51
C THR A 104 2.13 29.78 0.37
N LEU A 105 2.21 28.70 -0.41
CA LEU A 105 1.25 28.41 -1.48
C LEU A 105 -0.18 28.27 -0.95
N LEU A 106 -0.37 27.56 0.18
CA LEU A 106 -1.68 27.41 0.81
C LEU A 106 -2.29 28.75 1.24
N GLY A 107 -1.47 29.70 1.70
CA GLY A 107 -1.91 31.06 2.00
C GLY A 107 -2.48 31.79 0.78
N VAL A 108 -1.91 31.58 -0.41
CA VAL A 108 -2.37 32.19 -1.68
C VAL A 108 -3.73 31.62 -2.12
N PHE A 109 -4.04 30.36 -1.77
CA PHE A 109 -5.34 29.76 -2.08
C PHE A 109 -6.48 30.21 -1.17
N LEU A 110 -6.21 31.01 -0.13
CA LEU A 110 -7.27 31.58 0.72
C LEU A 110 -8.23 32.49 -0.08
N ASP A 111 -7.73 33.10 -1.15
CA ASP A 111 -8.53 33.94 -2.05
C ASP A 111 -9.38 33.10 -3.02
N TYR A 112 -9.00 31.84 -3.27
CA TYR A 112 -9.74 30.86 -4.09
C TYR A 112 -10.80 30.11 -3.25
N ARG A 113 -11.70 30.86 -2.60
CA ARG A 113 -12.85 30.29 -1.88
C ARG A 113 -14.10 30.29 -2.74
N TYR A 114 -14.89 29.24 -2.64
CA TYR A 114 -16.19 29.16 -3.30
C TYR A 114 -17.09 30.31 -2.81
N ASP A 115 -17.43 31.23 -3.70
CA ASP A 115 -18.40 32.27 -3.40
C ASP A 115 -19.80 31.65 -3.47
N VAL A 116 -20.37 31.35 -2.30
CA VAL A 116 -21.70 30.74 -2.15
C VAL A 116 -22.79 31.63 -2.78
N SER A 117 -22.59 32.95 -2.77
CA SER A 117 -23.53 33.94 -3.29
C SER A 117 -23.53 33.97 -4.81
N ARG A 118 -22.39 33.69 -5.44
CA ARG A 118 -22.20 33.70 -6.91
C ARG A 118 -22.10 32.30 -7.53
N ALA A 119 -22.11 31.27 -6.69
CA ALA A 119 -21.96 29.86 -7.05
C ALA A 119 -20.74 29.55 -7.93
N TYR A 120 -19.61 30.25 -7.73
CA TYR A 120 -18.40 30.14 -8.56
C TYR A 120 -17.13 30.31 -7.69
N TYR A 121 -16.02 29.71 -8.12
CA TYR A 121 -14.69 29.95 -7.53
C TYR A 121 -14.01 31.10 -8.28
N PRO A 122 -13.61 32.20 -7.61
CA PRO A 122 -13.02 33.37 -8.26
C PRO A 122 -11.77 33.05 -9.07
#